data_AF-A0A5E4J0D3-F1
#
_entry.id   AF-A0A5E4J0D3-F1
#
_cell.length_a   1.000
_cell.length_b   1.000
_cell.length_c   1.000
_cell.angle_alpha   90.00
_cell.angle_beta   90.00
_cell.angle_gamma   90.00
#
_symmetry.space_group_name_H-M   'P 1'
#
loop_
_entity.id
_entity.type
_entity.pdbx_description
1 polymer ?
#
loop_
_entity_poly.entity_id
_entity_poly.type
_entity_poly.pdbx_seq_one_letter_code
_entity_poly.pdbx_strand_id
1 'polypeptide(L)'
;MNQKNLYFKRNENARLFHYKINHHRNVIYLNTGNSLEHERKKFEVAYAIQAEGHEFITEAEFKTPEGKIGRVDVVNLDTGICIEILSSEKEESIAKKKEFYPLPIEIIRA
;
A
#
# COMPACT_ATOMS: atom_id res chain seq x y z
N MET A 1 6.08 -1.73 -21.45
CA MET A 1 6.18 -3.14 -21.00
C MET A 1 5.05 -3.94 -21.65
N ASN A 2 5.28 -5.19 -22.07
CA ASN A 2 4.23 -6.09 -22.58
C ASN A 2 3.16 -6.33 -21.48
N GLN A 3 1.88 -6.42 -21.85
CA GLN A 3 0.76 -6.76 -20.94
C GLN A 3 1.03 -8.00 -20.07
N LYS A 4 1.62 -9.05 -20.64
CA LYS A 4 2.04 -10.26 -19.92
C LYS A 4 3.08 -9.96 -18.83
N ASN A 5 4.06 -9.12 -19.13
CA ASN A 5 5.10 -8.74 -18.17
C ASN A 5 4.51 -7.85 -17.06
N LEU A 6 3.56 -6.98 -17.39
CA LEU A 6 2.84 -6.17 -16.41
C LEU A 6 2.01 -7.04 -15.46
N TYR A 7 1.31 -8.02 -16.00
CA TYR A 7 0.58 -9.00 -15.20
C TYR A 7 1.49 -9.76 -14.23
N PHE A 8 2.65 -10.23 -14.69
CA PHE A 8 3.62 -10.89 -13.80
C PHE A 8 4.14 -9.95 -12.72
N LYS A 9 4.52 -8.71 -13.08
CA LYS A 9 4.98 -7.71 -12.12
C LYS A 9 3.94 -7.44 -11.02
N ARG A 10 2.68 -7.22 -11.41
CA ARG A 10 1.56 -7.02 -10.47
C ARG A 10 1.41 -8.21 -9.51
N ASN A 11 1.54 -9.43 -10.03
CA ASN A 11 1.46 -10.65 -9.22
C ASN A 11 2.64 -10.81 -8.27
N GLU A 12 3.86 -10.51 -8.71
CA GLU A 12 5.05 -10.52 -7.87
C GLU A 12 4.91 -9.53 -6.72
N ASN A 13 4.52 -8.31 -7.03
CA ASN A 13 4.27 -7.28 -6.02
C ASN A 13 3.16 -7.70 -5.04
N ALA A 14 2.04 -8.21 -5.53
CA ALA A 14 0.92 -8.63 -4.67
C ALA A 14 1.29 -9.79 -3.71
N ARG A 15 2.17 -10.72 -4.14
CA ARG A 15 2.61 -11.85 -3.31
C ARG A 15 3.40 -11.42 -2.07
N LEU A 16 4.05 -10.27 -2.12
CA LEU A 16 4.78 -9.72 -0.96
C LEU A 16 3.84 -9.36 0.20
N PHE A 17 2.54 -9.19 -0.09
CA PHE A 17 1.52 -8.77 0.88
C PHE A 17 0.44 -9.84 1.13
N HIS A 18 0.64 -11.08 0.69
CA HIS A 18 -0.35 -12.14 0.86
C HIS A 18 -0.12 -12.94 2.14
N TYR A 19 -0.22 -12.26 3.30
CA TYR A 19 0.10 -12.91 4.58
C TYR A 19 -1.11 -13.51 5.31
N LYS A 20 -2.25 -12.81 5.37
CA LYS A 20 -3.44 -13.28 6.14
C LYS A 20 -4.79 -12.97 5.52
N ILE A 21 -4.90 -11.92 4.69
CA ILE A 21 -6.17 -11.43 4.17
C ILE A 21 -6.20 -11.60 2.65
N ASN A 22 -7.36 -11.96 2.11
CA ASN A 22 -7.63 -11.84 0.69
C ASN A 22 -7.64 -10.35 0.32
N HIS A 23 -6.49 -9.81 -0.10
CA HIS A 23 -6.43 -8.46 -0.63
C HIS A 23 -7.09 -8.43 -2.00
N HIS A 24 -8.27 -7.83 -2.09
CA HIS A 24 -8.91 -7.56 -3.37
C HIS A 24 -8.20 -6.41 -4.08
N ARG A 25 -7.88 -6.63 -5.35
CA ARG A 25 -7.31 -5.58 -6.20
C ARG A 25 -8.37 -4.57 -6.56
N ASN A 26 -7.97 -3.30 -6.60
CA ASN A 26 -8.83 -2.18 -6.95
C ASN A 26 -10.07 -2.07 -6.06
N VAL A 27 -9.92 -2.47 -4.79
CA VAL A 27 -10.95 -2.35 -3.77
C VAL A 27 -10.36 -1.55 -2.61
N ILE A 28 -11.15 -0.59 -2.15
CA ILE A 28 -10.81 0.27 -1.01
C ILE A 28 -11.48 -0.33 0.23
N TYR A 29 -10.67 -0.79 1.18
CA TYR A 29 -11.15 -1.22 2.49
C TYR A 29 -11.25 -0.02 3.42
N LEU A 30 -12.45 0.25 3.92
CA LEU A 30 -12.66 1.29 4.93
C LEU A 30 -12.31 0.77 6.31
N ASN A 31 -11.47 1.51 7.04
CA ASN A 31 -11.10 1.20 8.41
C ASN A 31 -11.60 2.31 9.35
N THR A 32 -12.65 2.03 10.13
CA THR A 32 -13.24 3.00 11.06
C THR A 32 -12.35 3.34 12.27
N GLY A 33 -11.22 2.64 12.44
CA GLY A 33 -10.19 3.03 13.39
C GLY A 33 -9.31 4.19 12.91
N ASN A 34 -9.36 4.53 11.62
CA ASN A 34 -8.66 5.68 11.04
C ASN A 34 -9.56 6.93 11.09
N SER A 35 -8.94 8.11 11.00
CA SER A 35 -9.72 9.35 10.86
C SER A 35 -10.41 9.42 9.50
N LEU A 36 -11.50 10.17 9.41
CA LEU A 36 -12.18 10.41 8.13
C LEU A 36 -11.24 11.04 7.09
N GLU A 37 -10.33 11.90 7.53
CA GLU A 37 -9.31 12.53 6.68
C GLU A 37 -8.35 11.50 6.09
N HIS A 38 -7.85 10.56 6.90
CA HIS A 38 -7.00 9.47 6.45
C HIS A 38 -7.71 8.57 5.42
N GLU A 39 -8.95 8.19 5.70
CA GLU A 39 -9.75 7.37 4.79
C GLU A 39 -10.07 8.10 3.48
N ARG A 40 -10.36 9.41 3.55
CA ARG A 40 -10.55 10.25 2.35
C ARG A 40 -9.26 10.29 1.53
N LYS A 41 -8.11 10.48 2.17
CA LYS A 41 -6.83 10.52 1.46
C LYS A 41 -6.50 9.18 0.78
N LYS A 42 -6.80 8.07 1.45
CA LYS A 42 -6.64 6.72 0.91
C LYS A 42 -7.47 6.53 -0.36
N PHE A 43 -8.70 7.03 -0.35
CA PHE A 43 -9.54 7.07 -1.54
C PHE A 43 -8.92 7.91 -2.67
N GLU A 44 -8.46 9.12 -2.38
CA GLU A 44 -7.83 10.00 -3.38
C GLU A 44 -6.62 9.32 -4.06
N VAL A 45 -5.75 8.69 -3.27
CA VAL A 45 -4.58 7.96 -3.79
C VAL A 45 -5.00 6.78 -4.65
N ALA A 46 -5.91 5.94 -4.15
CA ALA A 46 -6.40 4.78 -4.88
C ALA A 46 -7.07 5.18 -6.20
N TYR A 47 -7.86 6.24 -6.19
CA TYR A 47 -8.49 6.79 -7.39
C TYR A 47 -7.47 7.27 -8.41
N ALA A 48 -6.42 8.00 -7.98
CA ALA A 48 -5.37 8.47 -8.86
C ALA A 48 -4.62 7.31 -9.53
N ILE A 49 -4.25 6.26 -8.76
CA ILE A 49 -3.60 5.06 -9.30
C ILE A 49 -4.49 4.40 -10.36
N GLN A 50 -5.78 4.25 -10.07
CA GLN A 50 -6.72 3.63 -11.01
C GLN A 50 -6.94 4.49 -12.27
N ALA A 51 -6.95 5.83 -12.14
CA ALA A 51 -7.07 6.75 -13.26
C ALA A 51 -5.86 6.66 -14.22
N GLU A 52 -4.68 6.28 -13.71
CA GLU A 52 -3.50 5.98 -14.53
C GLU A 52 -3.55 4.59 -15.21
N GLY A 53 -4.57 3.78 -14.92
CA GLY A 53 -4.70 2.41 -15.42
C GLY A 53 -3.88 1.37 -14.66
N HIS A 54 -3.32 1.75 -13.51
CA HIS A 54 -2.59 0.88 -12.62
C HIS A 54 -3.53 0.10 -11.69
N GLU A 55 -3.04 -1.02 -11.13
CA GLU A 55 -3.75 -1.77 -10.10
C GLU A 55 -3.20 -1.45 -8.70
N PHE A 56 -4.08 -1.49 -7.70
CA PHE A 56 -3.70 -1.29 -6.31
C PHE A 56 -4.30 -2.33 -5.37
N ILE A 57 -3.72 -2.42 -4.18
CA ILE A 57 -4.33 -3.04 -3.00
C ILE A 57 -4.30 -2.05 -1.85
N THR A 58 -5.33 -2.06 -1.00
CA THR A 58 -5.37 -1.25 0.23
C THR A 58 -5.22 -2.12 1.46
N GLU A 59 -4.78 -1.51 2.57
CA GLU A 59 -4.60 -2.19 3.87
C GLU A 59 -3.72 -3.44 3.75
N ALA A 60 -2.67 -3.38 2.92
CA ALA A 60 -1.90 -4.53 2.52
C ALA A 60 -0.99 -5.00 3.65
N GLU A 61 -1.15 -6.24 4.09
CA GLU A 61 -0.40 -6.80 5.21
C GLU A 61 0.86 -7.53 4.72
N PHE A 62 1.97 -7.35 5.40
CA PHE A 62 3.21 -8.05 5.07
C PHE A 62 3.90 -8.56 6.32
N LYS A 63 4.75 -9.58 6.16
CA LYS A 63 5.59 -10.08 7.25
C LYS A 63 6.89 -9.29 7.28
N THR A 64 7.19 -8.65 8.40
CA THR A 64 8.49 -8.00 8.60
C THR A 64 9.60 -9.06 8.76
N PRO A 65 10.88 -8.69 8.54
CA PRO A 65 12.03 -9.54 8.84
C PRO A 65 12.01 -10.19 10.24
N GLU A 66 11.44 -9.49 11.23
CA GLU A 66 11.32 -9.95 12.62
C GLU A 66 10.14 -10.92 12.85
N GLY A 67 9.36 -11.21 11.81
CA GLY A 67 8.18 -12.06 11.88
C GLY A 67 6.92 -11.40 12.42
N LYS A 68 6.93 -10.07 12.62
CA LYS A 68 5.74 -9.28 12.95
C LYS A 68 4.95 -8.95 11.69
N ILE A 69 3.69 -8.52 11.86
CA ILE A 69 2.83 -8.13 10.74
C ILE A 69 2.86 -6.62 10.62
N GLY A 70 3.38 -6.15 9.49
CA GLY A 70 3.26 -4.78 9.04
C GLY A 70 2.01 -4.63 8.17
N ARG A 71 1.55 -3.38 8.03
CA ARG A 71 0.45 -3.01 7.14
C ARG A 71 0.79 -1.70 6.47
N VAL A 72 0.47 -1.56 5.20
CA VAL A 72 0.57 -0.31 4.44
C VAL A 72 -0.80 0.10 3.92
N ASP A 73 -1.06 1.41 3.87
CA ASP A 73 -2.37 1.94 3.46
C ASP A 73 -2.72 1.59 2.01
N VAL A 74 -1.78 1.81 1.07
CA VAL A 74 -1.95 1.51 -0.35
C VAL A 74 -0.67 0.96 -0.97
N VAL A 75 -0.78 0.00 -1.88
CA VAL A 75 0.34 -0.44 -2.73
C VAL A 75 -0.07 -0.28 -4.19
N ASN A 76 0.74 0.43 -4.98
CA ASN A 76 0.64 0.44 -6.42
C ASN A 76 1.36 -0.80 -6.98
N LEU A 77 0.60 -1.74 -7.54
CA LEU A 77 1.12 -3.02 -8.02
C LEU A 77 1.88 -2.90 -9.34
N ASP A 78 1.68 -1.83 -10.09
CA ASP A 78 2.35 -1.58 -11.37
C ASP A 78 3.73 -0.97 -11.16
N THR A 79 3.84 0.00 -10.25
CA THR A 79 5.12 0.63 -9.92
C THR A 79 5.92 -0.20 -8.92
N GLY A 80 5.23 -0.87 -7.98
CA GLY A 80 5.85 -1.55 -6.85
C GLY A 80 6.19 -0.57 -5.73
N ILE A 81 5.32 0.40 -5.48
CA ILE A 81 5.51 1.44 -4.46
C ILE A 81 4.43 1.29 -3.38
N CYS A 82 4.88 1.26 -2.13
CA CYS A 82 4.07 1.37 -0.93
C CYS A 82 3.77 2.85 -0.67
N ILE A 83 2.54 3.18 -0.33
CA ILE A 83 2.13 4.54 -0.01
C ILE A 83 1.52 4.52 1.39
N GLU A 84 2.15 5.27 2.30
CA GLU A 84 1.69 5.45 3.68
C GLU A 84 1.12 6.85 3.85
N ILE A 85 -0.07 6.93 4.43
CA ILE A 85 -0.77 8.16 4.71
C ILE A 85 -0.50 8.54 6.16
N LEU A 86 0.03 9.73 6.37
CA LEU A 86 0.29 10.24 7.72
C LEU A 86 -0.78 11.23 8.14
N SER A 87 -1.52 10.87 9.18
CA SER A 87 -2.27 11.82 10.01
C SER A 87 -1.39 12.28 11.18
N SER A 88 -1.12 13.58 11.30
CA SER A 88 -0.28 14.24 12.32
C SER A 88 1.26 14.09 12.20
N GLU A 89 2.00 15.02 12.83
CA GLU A 89 3.45 15.29 12.68
C GLU A 89 4.43 14.26 13.27
N LYS A 90 4.08 12.97 13.38
CA LYS A 90 5.00 11.97 13.93
C LYS A 90 6.00 11.46 12.88
N GLU A 91 6.92 12.33 12.48
CA GLU A 91 7.97 12.03 11.49
C GLU A 91 9.01 11.00 12.00
N GLU A 92 9.20 10.87 13.32
CA GLU A 92 10.26 10.02 13.90
C GLU A 92 10.04 8.51 13.72
N SER A 93 8.81 8.05 13.48
CA SER A 93 8.52 6.62 13.24
C SER A 93 8.81 6.17 11.80
N ILE A 94 9.12 7.09 10.90
CA ILE A 94 9.13 6.84 9.45
C ILE A 94 10.41 6.12 9.01
N ALA A 95 11.57 6.61 9.44
CA ALA A 95 12.86 6.10 8.97
C ALA A 95 13.03 4.60 9.30
N LYS A 96 12.61 4.21 10.51
CA LYS A 96 12.62 2.81 10.95
C LYS A 96 11.60 1.95 10.20
N LYS A 97 10.44 2.51 9.83
CA LYS A 97 9.44 1.78 9.04
C LYS A 97 9.99 1.39 7.67
N LYS A 98 10.77 2.25 7.01
CA LYS A 98 11.32 1.97 5.66
C LYS A 98 12.11 0.66 5.59
N GLU A 99 12.84 0.31 6.65
CA GLU A 99 13.69 -0.89 6.69
C GLU A 99 12.89 -2.20 6.66
N PHE A 100 11.62 -2.17 7.05
CA PHE A 100 10.79 -3.38 7.17
C PHE A 100 9.91 -3.64 5.95
N TYR A 101 9.72 -2.64 5.07
CA TYR A 101 8.79 -2.76 3.96
C TYR A 101 9.41 -3.58 2.83
N PRO A 102 8.64 -4.47 2.18
CA PRO A 102 9.16 -5.30 1.10
C PRO A 102 9.35 -4.53 -0.22
N LEU A 103 8.86 -3.29 -0.29
CA LEU A 103 8.91 -2.40 -1.45
C LEU A 103 9.23 -0.96 -1.00
N PRO A 104 9.76 -0.10 -1.90
CA PRO A 104 9.97 1.32 -1.63
C PRO A 104 8.70 2.00 -1.12
N ILE A 105 8.86 2.93 -0.18
CA ILE A 105 7.76 3.64 0.48
C ILE A 105 7.77 5.13 0.14
N GLU A 106 6.62 5.61 -0.28
CA GLU A 106 6.25 7.01 -0.41
C GLU A 106 5.28 7.41 0.70
N ILE A 107 5.39 8.66 1.14
CA ILE A 107 4.67 9.15 2.30
C ILE A 107 3.91 10.40 1.90
N ILE A 108 2.62 10.39 2.18
CA ILE A 108 1.71 11.45 1.80
C ILE A 108 0.98 11.92 3.06
N ARG A 109 0.78 13.23 3.18
CA ARG A 109 -0.02 13.80 4.28
C ARG A 109 -1.51 13.64 3.98
N ALA A 110 -2.27 13.25 4.99
CA ALA A 110 -3.73 13.12 4.92
C ALA A 110 -4.41 14.47 4.55
#